data_AF-A0A816X4R7-F1
#
_entry.id   AF-A0A816X4R7-F1
#
_cell.length_a   1.000
_cell.length_b   1.000
_cell.length_c   1.000
_cell.angle_alpha   90.00
_cell.angle_beta   90.00
_cell.angle_gamma   90.00
#
_symmetry.space_group_name_H-M   'P 1'
#
loop_
_entity.id
_entity.type
_entity.pdbx_description
1 polymer ?
#
loop_
_entity_poly.entity_id
_entity_poly.type
_entity_poly.pdbx_seq_one_letter_code
_entity_poly.pdbx_strand_id
1 'polypeptide(L)'
;IYRSLPSQHDQRILAYGCLGLQSELQESTIDDRLEIIISGLCQGYRRMLQSPDIPHIFHDRDFIYMLRELRFELMNSNEIEKTSIGEITPRSLLRALEDNFHGVRPDEFNKLV
;
A
#
# COMPACT_ATOMS: atom_id res chain seq x y z
N ILE A 1 -11.90 -15.29 -15.15
CA ILE A 1 -12.23 -15.57 -13.73
C ILE A 1 -12.29 -14.21 -13.04
N TYR A 2 -13.48 -13.67 -12.79
CA TYR A 2 -13.66 -12.45 -12.01
C TYR A 2 -13.41 -12.85 -10.55
N ARG A 3 -12.20 -12.61 -10.04
CA ARG A 3 -11.94 -12.80 -8.61
C ARG A 3 -12.63 -11.65 -7.88
N SER A 4 -13.50 -11.98 -6.93
CA SER A 4 -14.06 -10.99 -6.01
C SER A 4 -12.90 -10.30 -5.29
N LEU A 5 -12.94 -8.96 -5.24
CA LEU A 5 -12.02 -8.17 -4.44
C LEU A 5 -11.99 -8.74 -3.00
N PRO A 6 -10.81 -8.94 -2.37
CA PRO A 6 -10.75 -9.38 -0.98
C PRO A 6 -11.58 -8.46 -0.06
N SER A 7 -11.99 -8.95 1.10
CA SER A 7 -12.64 -8.11 2.11
C SER A 7 -11.68 -6.99 2.57
N GLN A 8 -12.20 -5.93 3.19
CA GLN A 8 -11.35 -4.84 3.67
C GLN A 8 -10.35 -5.34 4.72
N HIS A 9 -10.80 -6.29 5.53
CA HIS A 9 -9.98 -6.97 6.52
C HIS A 9 -8.87 -7.82 5.87
N ASP A 10 -9.23 -8.67 4.90
CA ASP A 10 -8.24 -9.53 4.23
C ASP A 10 -7.22 -8.71 3.43
N GLN A 11 -7.65 -7.61 2.81
CA GLN A 11 -6.77 -6.72 2.08
C GLN A 11 -5.76 -6.03 3.01
N ARG A 12 -6.18 -5.66 4.21
CA ARG A 12 -5.28 -5.13 5.23
C ARG A 12 -4.28 -6.19 5.68
N ILE A 13 -4.73 -7.39 6.03
CA ILE A 13 -3.82 -8.50 6.38
C ILE A 13 -2.80 -8.76 5.28
N LEU A 14 -3.25 -8.73 4.02
CA LEU A 14 -2.38 -8.87 2.85
C LEU A 14 -1.36 -7.75 2.75
N ALA A 15 -1.76 -6.49 3.01
CA ALA A 15 -0.85 -5.35 3.02
C ALA A 15 0.23 -5.49 4.09
N TYR A 16 -0.17 -5.84 5.31
CA TYR A 16 0.74 -6.15 6.42
C TYR A 16 1.75 -7.24 6.05
N GLY A 17 1.27 -8.37 5.51
CA GLY A 17 2.12 -9.47 5.08
C GLY A 17 3.09 -9.08 3.95
N CYS A 18 2.64 -8.28 2.98
CA CYS A 18 3.49 -7.82 1.88
C CYS A 18 4.58 -6.84 2.34
N LEU A 19 4.29 -6.03 3.35
CA LEU A 19 5.25 -5.11 3.96
C LEU A 19 6.22 -5.82 4.92
N GLY A 20 6.05 -7.12 5.16
CA GLY A 20 6.87 -7.88 6.10
C GLY A 20 6.63 -7.49 7.55
N LEU A 21 5.49 -6.84 7.82
CA LEU A 21 5.08 -6.42 9.14
C LEU A 21 4.42 -7.61 9.84
N GLN A 22 4.75 -7.83 11.10
CA GLN A 22 3.93 -8.72 11.90
C GLN A 22 2.56 -8.07 12.04
N SER A 23 1.51 -8.75 11.57
CA SER A 23 0.13 -8.37 11.86
C SER A 23 -0.12 -8.62 13.35
N GLU A 24 0.49 -7.79 14.20
CA GLU A 24 0.17 -7.75 15.62
C GLU A 24 -1.22 -7.12 15.73
N LEU A 25 -2.25 -7.94 15.53
CA LEU A 25 -3.58 -7.77 16.14
C LEU A 25 -3.50 -7.81 17.69
N GLN A 26 -2.30 -7.74 18.26
CA GLN A 26 -1.99 -7.60 19.67
C GLN A 26 -1.32 -6.24 19.86
N GLU A 27 -2.17 -5.28 20.25
CA GLU A 27 -1.89 -4.01 20.90
C GLU A 27 -0.44 -3.89 21.47
N SER A 28 0.46 -3.16 20.79
CA SER A 28 1.39 -2.19 21.43
C SER A 28 2.58 -1.69 20.58
N THR A 29 2.82 -2.17 19.35
CA THR A 29 4.07 -1.81 18.64
C THR A 29 3.98 -1.44 17.15
N ILE A 30 2.78 -1.23 16.59
CA ILE A 30 2.66 -0.56 15.29
C ILE A 30 2.54 0.93 15.54
N ASP A 31 3.45 1.73 14.98
CA ASP A 31 3.33 3.18 14.94
C ASP A 31 1.96 3.55 14.35
N ASP A 32 1.13 4.29 15.09
CA ASP A 32 -0.19 4.75 14.65
C ASP A 32 -0.14 5.39 13.25
N ARG A 33 0.99 6.00 12.89
CA ARG A 33 1.23 6.58 11.56
C ARG A 33 1.29 5.53 10.46
N LEU A 34 1.94 4.40 10.70
CA LEU A 34 2.07 3.31 9.73
C LEU A 34 0.71 2.66 9.48
N GLU A 35 -0.09 2.47 10.52
CA GLU A 35 -1.47 1.97 10.40
C GLU A 35 -2.35 2.93 9.59
N ILE A 36 -2.23 4.25 9.80
CA ILE A 36 -2.91 5.26 8.98
C ILE A 36 -2.50 5.15 7.51
N ILE A 37 -1.20 4.99 7.23
CA ILE A 37 -0.70 4.85 5.86
C ILE A 37 -1.26 3.58 5.22
N ILE A 38 -1.15 2.42 5.87
CA ILE A 38 -1.65 1.14 5.36
C ILE A 38 -3.16 1.21 5.09
N SER A 39 -3.92 1.76 6.04
CA SER A 39 -5.36 1.97 5.87
C SER A 39 -5.67 2.90 4.69
N GLY A 40 -4.90 3.98 4.52
CA GLY A 40 -4.98 4.89 3.38
C GLY A 40 -4.70 4.21 2.05
N LEU A 41 -3.67 3.36 1.97
CA LEU A 41 -3.33 2.60 0.75
C LEU A 41 -4.45 1.63 0.36
N CYS A 42 -4.98 0.86 1.32
CA CYS A 42 -6.09 -0.04 1.07
C CYS A 42 -7.35 0.72 0.61
N GLN A 43 -7.66 1.85 1.25
CA GLN A 43 -8.81 2.68 0.88
C GLN A 43 -8.63 3.30 -0.50
N GLY A 44 -7.46 3.86 -0.80
CA GLY A 44 -7.15 4.49 -2.09
C GLY A 44 -7.28 3.50 -3.24
N TYR A 45 -6.70 2.31 -3.10
CA TYR A 45 -6.81 1.26 -4.12
C TYR A 45 -8.27 0.79 -4.32
N ARG A 46 -9.06 0.66 -3.25
CA ARG A 46 -10.50 0.35 -3.36
C ARG A 46 -11.26 1.43 -4.12
N ARG A 47 -11.03 2.70 -3.79
CA ARG A 47 -11.66 3.83 -4.49
C ARG A 47 -11.27 3.85 -5.96
N MET A 48 -9.99 3.59 -6.26
CA MET A 48 -9.48 3.51 -7.63
C MET A 48 -10.21 2.42 -8.43
N LEU A 49 -10.38 1.21 -7.88
CA LEU A 49 -11.10 0.13 -8.56
C LEU A 49 -12.60 0.40 -8.77
N GLN A 50 -13.19 1.24 -7.93
CA GLN A 50 -14.59 1.65 -8.03
C GLN A 50 -14.78 2.92 -8.89
N SER A 51 -13.70 3.60 -9.26
CA SER A 51 -13.76 4.84 -10.01
C SER A 51 -14.24 4.59 -11.43
N PRO A 52 -15.25 5.32 -11.93
CA PRO A 52 -15.66 5.24 -13.33
C PRO A 52 -14.65 5.92 -14.27
N ASP A 53 -13.79 6.80 -13.72
CA ASP A 53 -12.85 7.62 -14.49
C ASP A 53 -11.50 6.91 -14.71
N ILE A 54 -11.21 5.86 -13.93
CA ILE A 54 -9.94 5.12 -14.03
C ILE A 54 -10.20 3.82 -14.77
N PRO A 55 -9.45 3.53 -15.85
CA PRO A 55 -9.60 2.28 -16.56
C PRO A 55 -9.44 1.08 -15.61
N HIS A 56 -10.34 0.10 -15.70
CA HIS A 56 -10.26 -1.16 -14.94
C HIS A 56 -9.14 -2.09 -15.48
N ILE A 57 -7.94 -1.53 -15.62
CA ILE A 57 -6.72 -2.22 -16.08
C ILE A 57 -5.86 -2.69 -14.90
N PHE A 58 -6.09 -2.12 -13.72
CA PHE A 58 -5.36 -2.46 -12.50
C PHE A 58 -5.97 -3.65 -11.78
N HIS A 59 -5.10 -4.50 -11.26
CA HIS A 59 -5.42 -5.74 -10.59
C HIS A 59 -4.73 -5.80 -9.23
N ASP A 60 -5.17 -6.75 -8.39
CA ASP A 60 -4.60 -6.93 -7.04
C ASP A 60 -3.08 -7.20 -7.08
N ARG A 61 -2.56 -7.69 -8.21
CA ARG A 61 -1.13 -7.88 -8.42
C ARG A 61 -0.37 -6.56 -8.41
N ASP A 62 -0.91 -5.50 -9.02
CA ASP A 62 -0.25 -4.20 -9.09
C ASP A 62 -0.15 -3.57 -7.69
N PHE A 63 -1.23 -3.73 -6.91
CA PHE A 63 -1.24 -3.36 -5.50
C PHE A 63 -0.22 -4.16 -4.67
N ILE A 64 -0.11 -5.48 -4.89
CA ILE A 64 0.87 -6.34 -4.21
C ILE A 64 2.31 -5.95 -4.59
N TYR A 65 2.59 -5.63 -5.85
CA TYR A 65 3.93 -5.24 -6.28
C TYR A 65 4.35 -3.89 -5.69
N MET A 66 3.46 -2.90 -5.69
CA MET A 66 3.69 -1.64 -4.98
C MET A 66 4.03 -1.88 -3.51
N LEU A 67 3.26 -2.70 -2.79
CA LEU A 67 3.52 -3.01 -1.38
C LEU A 67 4.87 -3.70 -1.18
N ARG A 68 5.27 -4.59 -2.09
CA ARG A 68 6.59 -5.24 -2.04
C ARG A 68 7.73 -4.28 -2.32
N GLU A 69 7.53 -3.32 -3.22
CA GLU A 69 8.50 -2.26 -3.48
C GLU A 69 8.71 -1.40 -2.23
N LEU A 70 7.61 -0.98 -1.59
CA LEU A 70 7.66 -0.26 -0.32
C LEU A 70 8.39 -1.06 0.76
N ARG A 71 8.21 -2.39 0.82
CA ARG A 71 8.95 -3.24 1.76
C ARG A 71 10.47 -3.14 1.58
N PHE A 72 10.98 -3.08 0.35
CA PHE A 72 12.42 -2.93 0.14
C PHE A 72 12.93 -1.61 0.68
N GLU A 73 12.17 -0.53 0.52
CA GLU A 73 12.49 0.77 1.11
C GLU A 73 12.46 0.72 2.65
N LEU A 74 11.49 0.01 3.25
CA LEU A 74 11.41 -0.23 4.70
C LEU A 74 12.60 -1.03 5.26
N MET A 75 13.21 -1.90 4.44
CA MET A 75 14.35 -2.72 4.84
C MET A 75 15.69 -2.02 4.66
N ASN A 76 15.79 -1.05 3.75
CA ASN A 76 17.03 -0.33 3.42
C ASN A 76 17.34 0.82 4.40
N SER A 77 16.36 1.23 5.21
CA SER A 77 16.52 2.19 6.30
C SER A 77 17.23 1.54 7.49
N ASN A 78 18.56 1.52 7.44
CA ASN A 78 19.52 1.21 8.52
C ASN A 78 19.29 -0.10 9.30
N GLU A 79 20.14 -1.10 9.01
CA GLU A 79 20.30 -2.37 9.73
C GLU A 79 20.63 -2.29 11.24
N ILE A 80 20.54 -1.12 11.90
CA ILE A 80 21.02 -0.94 13.28
C ILE A 80 19.90 -1.01 14.33
N GLU A 81 18.62 -0.82 13.98
CA GLU A 81 17.54 -0.96 14.96
C GLU A 81 16.41 -1.83 14.39
N LYS A 82 16.41 -3.11 14.78
CA LYS A 82 15.34 -4.10 14.55
C LYS A 82 13.97 -3.72 15.17
N THR A 83 13.84 -2.47 15.63
CA THR A 83 12.67 -1.90 16.31
C THR A 83 12.12 -0.66 15.60
N SER A 84 12.84 -0.05 14.66
CA SER A 84 12.30 1.04 13.83
C SER A 84 12.15 0.56 12.39
N ILE A 85 10.94 0.16 12.01
CA ILE A 85 10.57 0.10 10.59
C ILE A 85 10.85 1.48 10.01
N GLY A 86 11.63 1.57 8.91
CA GLY A 86 11.85 2.87 8.26
C GLY A 86 10.54 3.57 7.95
N GLU A 87 10.51 4.89 8.00
CA GLU A 87 9.28 5.60 7.65
C GLU A 87 9.02 5.45 6.14
N ILE A 88 7.78 5.09 5.75
CA ILE A 88 7.33 5.26 4.37
C ILE A 88 7.33 6.76 4.08
N THR A 89 8.34 7.23 3.36
CA THR A 89 8.41 8.63 2.96
C THR A 89 7.41 8.94 1.85
N PRO A 90 6.94 10.20 1.71
CA PRO A 90 6.11 10.60 0.58
C PRO A 90 6.76 10.31 -0.78
N ARG A 91 8.09 10.40 -0.86
CA ARG A 91 8.85 10.15 -2.09
C ARG A 91 8.86 8.66 -2.47
N SER A 92 9.10 7.77 -1.52
CA SER A 92 9.06 6.33 -1.78
C SER A 92 7.64 5.87 -2.10
N LEU A 93 6.64 6.45 -1.44
CA LEU A 93 5.24 6.21 -1.77
C LEU A 93 4.89 6.66 -3.20
N LEU A 94 5.25 7.89 -3.57
CA LEU A 94 4.96 8.41 -4.91
C LEU A 94 5.62 7.55 -5.99
N ARG A 95 6.89 7.19 -5.79
CA ARG A 95 7.62 6.32 -6.72
C ARG A 95 6.94 4.96 -6.89
N ALA A 96 6.60 4.30 -5.79
CA ALA A 96 5.94 3.00 -5.85
C ALA A 96 4.56 3.09 -6.54
N LEU A 97 3.84 4.21 -6.37
CA LEU A 97 2.60 4.45 -7.10
C LEU A 97 2.85 4.63 -8.60
N GLU A 98 3.84 5.44 -8.98
CA GLU A 98 4.20 5.69 -10.38
C GLU A 98 4.67 4.43 -11.10
N ASP A 99 5.47 3.59 -10.44
CA ASP A 99 6.07 2.37 -10.98
C ASP A 99 5.05 1.21 -11.12
N ASN A 100 3.94 1.23 -10.37
CA ASN A 100 2.97 0.12 -10.36
C ASN A 100 1.59 0.50 -10.93
N PHE A 101 1.25 1.79 -10.97
CA PHE A 101 -0.02 2.29 -11.52
C PHE A 101 0.21 3.11 -12.80
N HIS A 102 1.04 2.58 -13.70
CA HIS A 102 1.28 3.18 -15.01
C HIS A 102 -0.04 3.37 -15.78
N GLY A 103 -0.30 4.60 -16.22
CA GLY A 103 -1.50 4.96 -16.97
C GLY A 103 -2.55 5.74 -16.18
N VAL A 104 -2.40 5.88 -14.85
CA VAL A 104 -3.10 6.93 -14.09
C VAL A 104 -2.27 8.20 -14.20
N ARG A 105 -2.84 9.25 -14.78
CA ARG A 105 -2.16 10.54 -14.87
C ARG A 105 -2.11 11.20 -13.49
N PRO A 106 -1.08 12.02 -13.19
CA PRO A 106 -0.99 12.70 -11.89
C PRO A 106 -2.23 13.53 -11.52
N ASP A 107 -2.91 14.12 -12.50
CA ASP A 107 -4.17 14.85 -12.30
C ASP A 107 -5.37 13.95 -11.96
N GLU A 108 -5.32 12.66 -12.31
CA GLU A 108 -6.33 11.67 -11.94
C GLU A 108 -6.12 11.19 -10.49
N PHE A 109 -4.86 11.08 -10.04
CA PHE A 109 -4.55 10.82 -8.63
C PHE A 109 -5.11 11.91 -7.70
N ASN A 110 -4.98 13.18 -8.09
CA ASN A 110 -5.50 14.30 -7.30
C ASN A 110 -7.03 14.30 -7.10
N LYS A 111 -7.77 13.53 -7.90
CA LYS A 111 -9.24 13.38 -7.77
C LYS A 111 -9.66 12.26 -6.82
N LEU A 112 -8.74 11.42 -6.37
CA LEU A 112 -9.02 10.25 -5.52
C LEU A 112 -8.88 10.53 -4.02
N VAL A 113 -8.25 11.65 -3.66
CA VAL A 113 -7.91 12.06 -2.29
C VAL A 113 -9.02 12.92 -1.70
#